data_AF-B5W0D3-F1
#
_entry.id   AF-B5W0D3-F1
#
_cell.length_a   1.000
_cell.length_b   1.000
_cell.length_c   1.000
_cell.angle_alpha   90.00
_cell.angle_beta   90.00
_cell.angle_gamma   90.00
#
_symmetry.space_group_name_H-M   'P 1'
#
loop_
_entity.id
_entity.type
_entity.pdbx_description
1 polymer ?
#
loop_
_entity_poly.entity_id
_entity_poly.type
_entity_poly.pdbx_seq_one_letter_code
_entity_poly.pdbx_strand_id
1 'polypeptide(L)' 'MMKNRKLSRAISDLGWRSLRTMLEVKSVMYGRDFRVIDRWIPTSQTGSGCGFRGGKKELNMR' A
#
# COMPACT_ATOMS: atom_id res chain seq x y z
N MET A 1 -1.47 -9.64 3.93
CA MET A 1 -1.47 -8.72 5.10
C MET A 1 -1.99 -9.37 6.38
N MET A 2 -3.02 -10.22 6.36
CA MET A 2 -3.66 -10.73 7.58
C MET A 2 -3.00 -11.98 8.21
N LYS A 3 -2.00 -12.59 7.56
CA LYS A 3 -1.37 -13.83 8.04
C LYS A 3 -0.49 -13.64 9.28
N ASN A 4 0.05 -12.44 9.51
CA ASN A 4 0.89 -12.18 10.67
C ASN A 4 0.04 -11.80 11.88
N ARG A 5 -0.12 -12.73 12.84
CA ARG A 5 -0.95 -12.53 14.04
C ARG A 5 -0.48 -11.36 14.93
N LYS A 6 0.79 -10.97 14.86
CA LYS A 6 1.33 -9.82 15.62
C LYS A 6 0.92 -8.48 15.01
N LEU A 7 0.67 -8.44 13.70
CA LEU A 7 0.40 -7.20 12.96
C LEU A 7 -1.05 -7.11 12.44
N SER A 8 -1.78 -8.22 12.37
CA SER A 8 -3.10 -8.28 11.73
C SER A 8 -4.12 -7.33 12.36
N ARG A 9 -4.10 -7.17 13.69
CA ARG A 9 -4.97 -6.22 14.40
C ARG A 9 -4.68 -4.79 13.98
N ALA A 10 -3.44 -4.34 14.14
CA ALA A 10 -3.01 -2.99 13.76
C ALA A 10 -3.27 -2.70 12.26
N ILE A 11 -3.05 -3.67 11.37
CA ILE A 11 -3.34 -3.52 9.94
C ILE A 11 -4.85 -3.35 9.67
N SER A 12 -5.69 -4.06 10.42
CA SER A 12 -7.15 -4.00 10.28
C SER A 12 -7.70 -2.69 10.79
N ASP A 13 -7.21 -2.23 11.94
CA ASP A 13 -7.64 -0.99 12.59
C ASP A 13 -7.39 0.24 11.72
N LEU A 14 -6.38 0.18 10.82
CA LEU A 14 -6.09 1.26 9.86
C LEU A 14 -7.12 1.40 8.73
N GLY A 15 -7.99 0.42 8.50
CA GLY A 15 -9.10 0.57 7.56
C GLY A 15 -8.71 0.79 6.09
N TRP A 16 -7.57 0.25 5.63
CA TRP A 16 -7.03 0.47 4.27
C TRP A 16 -8.03 0.22 3.12
N ARG A 17 -8.98 -0.71 3.29
CA ARG A 17 -10.03 -0.96 2.30
C ARG A 17 -11.00 0.23 2.21
N SER A 18 -11.48 0.70 3.35
CA SER A 18 -12.40 1.85 3.43
C SER A 18 -11.73 3.12 2.91
N LEU A 19 -10.46 3.34 3.28
CA LEU A 19 -9.67 4.46 2.75
C LEU A 19 -9.61 4.45 1.22
N ARG A 20 -9.32 3.29 0.62
CA ARG A 20 -9.27 3.16 -0.85
C ARG A 20 -10.61 3.48 -1.50
N THR A 21 -11.70 2.94 -0.97
CA THR A 21 -13.06 3.20 -1.48
C THR A 21 -13.41 4.68 -1.38
N MET A 22 -13.07 5.36 -0.28
CA MET A 22 -13.30 6.79 -0.15
C MET A 22 -12.50 7.61 -1.17
N LEU A 23 -11.24 7.23 -1.44
CA LEU A 23 -10.42 7.89 -2.45
C LEU A 23 -10.98 7.72 -3.86
N GLU A 24 -11.40 6.50 -4.21
CA GLU A 24 -12.04 6.20 -5.50
C GLU A 24 -13.35 6.97 -5.70
N VAL A 25 -14.19 7.03 -4.66
CA VAL A 25 -15.43 7.83 -4.71
C VAL A 25 -15.10 9.32 -4.89
N LYS A 26 -14.13 9.84 -4.14
CA LYS A 26 -13.73 11.25 -4.25
C LYS A 26 -13.09 11.56 -5.60
N SER A 27 -12.31 10.65 -6.18
CA SER A 27 -11.71 10.90 -7.49
C SER A 27 -12.77 11.04 -8.58
N VAL A 28 -13.84 10.24 -8.53
CA VAL A 28 -14.99 10.41 -9.43
C VAL A 28 -15.68 11.76 -9.19
N MET A 29 -15.95 12.10 -7.92
CA MET A 29 -16.61 13.37 -7.56
C MET A 29 -15.87 14.62 -8.07
N TYR A 30 -14.53 14.59 -8.04
CA TYR A 30 -13.69 15.73 -8.41
C TYR A 30 -13.06 15.61 -9.81
N GLY A 31 -13.45 14.63 -10.61
CA GLY A 31 -12.88 14.41 -11.95
C GLY A 31 -11.36 14.15 -11.94
N ARG A 32 -10.86 13.40 -10.96
CA ARG A 32 -9.45 13.03 -10.82
C ARG A 32 -9.20 11.60 -11.31
N ASP A 33 -8.01 11.38 -11.85
CA ASP A 33 -7.54 10.03 -12.17
C ASP A 33 -7.14 9.29 -10.90
N PHE A 34 -7.64 8.07 -10.75
CA PHE A 34 -7.31 7.17 -9.65
C PHE A 34 -7.04 5.79 -10.20
N ARG A 35 -5.88 5.22 -9.84
CA ARG A 35 -5.43 3.91 -10.33
C ARG A 35 -4.96 3.06 -9.17
N VAL A 36 -5.43 1.82 -9.13
CA VAL A 36 -4.97 0.81 -8.18
C VAL A 36 -3.90 -0.04 -8.87
N ILE A 37 -2.69 -0.03 -8.34
CA ILE A 37 -1.60 -0.89 -8.82
C ILE A 37 -1.70 -2.30 -8.24
N ASP A 38 -0.99 -3.24 -8.85
CA ASP A 38 -0.92 -4.61 -8.35
C ASP A 38 -0.32 -4.67 -6.93
N ARG A 39 -0.95 -5.49 -6.09
CA ARG A 39 -0.65 -5.62 -4.65
C ARG A 39 0.73 -6.21 -4.37
N TRP A 40 1.23 -7.05 -5.26
CA TRP A 40 2.46 -7.82 -5.11
C TRP A 40 3.66 -7.17 -5.79
N ILE A 41 3.48 -6.01 -6.43
CA ILE A 41 4.60 -5.19 -6.91
C ILE A 41 5.42 -4.73 -5.70
N PRO A 42 6.75 -4.98 -5.69
CA PRO A 42 7.61 -4.71 -4.54
C PRO A 42 8.06 -3.25 -4.48
N THR A 43 7.12 -2.30 -4.52
CA THR A 43 7.42 -0.85 -4.62
C THR A 43 8.28 -0.32 -3.47
N SER A 44 8.15 -0.88 -2.26
CA SER A 44 8.97 -0.53 -1.09
C SER A 44 10.41 -1.06 -1.14
N GLN A 45 10.66 -2.02 -2.04
CA GLN A 45 11.96 -2.66 -2.25
C GLN A 45 12.66 -2.16 -3.53
N THR A 46 11.94 -1.45 -4.40
CA THR A 46 12.44 -0.92 -5.66
C THR A 46 12.78 0.56 -5.50
N GLY A 47 14.02 0.95 -5.81
CA GLY A 47 14.42 2.35 -5.82
C GLY A 47 13.72 3.13 -6.93
N SER A 48 13.10 4.27 -6.59
CA SER A 48 12.35 5.10 -7.55
C SER A 48 13.24 5.73 -8.62
N GLY A 49 14.48 6.09 -8.28
CA GLY A 49 15.42 6.73 -9.22
C GLY A 49 16.30 5.77 -10.03
N CYS A 50 16.50 4.54 -9.54
CA CYS A 50 17.44 3.59 -10.15
C CYS A 50 16.83 2.24 -10.54
N GLY A 51 15.58 1.96 -10.14
CA GLY A 51 14.92 0.67 -10.39
C GLY A 51 15.54 -0.52 -9.64
N PHE A 52 16.61 -0.31 -8.87
CA PHE A 52 17.29 -1.38 -8.15
C PHE A 52 16.39 -2.00 -7.09
N ARG A 53 16.33 -3.34 -7.06
CA ARG A 53 15.54 -4.11 -6.09
C ARG A 53 16.44 -4.56 -4.93
N GLY A 54 16.35 -3.86 -3.80
CA GLY A 54 17.12 -4.15 -2.60
C GLY A 54 16.61 -5.33 -1.76
N GLY A 55 15.52 -5.99 -2.18
CA GLY A 55 14.94 -7.13 -1.49
C GLY A 55 14.18 -6.77 -0.21
N LYS A 56 13.93 -7.78 0.62
CA LYS A 56 13.11 -7.65 1.84
C LYS A 56 13.88 -6.84 2.90
N LYS A 57 13.26 -5.77 3.38
CA LYS A 57 13.77 -4.96 4.49
C LYS A 57 13.22 -5.45 5.82
N GLU A 58 13.99 -5.26 6.88
CA GLU A 58 13.53 -5.46 8.25
C GLU A 58 12.42 -4.48 8.63
N LEU A 59 11.52 -4.89 9.53
CA LEU A 59 10.33 -4.10 9.88
C LEU A 59 10.65 -2.75 10.53
N ASN A 60 11.81 -2.62 11.16
CA ASN A 60 12.28 -1.40 11.80
C ASN A 60 12.94 -0.41 10.82
N MET A 61 13.27 -0.83 9.60
CA MET A 61 13.79 0.07 8.56
C MET A 61 12.62 0.73 7.81
N ARG A 62 12.59 2.07 7.83
CA ARG A 62 11.62 2.91 7.11
C ARG A 62 12.25 3.52 5.88
#